data_AF-A0A3N4JEK6-F1
#
_entry.id   AF-A0A3N4JEK6-F1
#
_cell.length_a   1.000
_cell.length_b   1.000
_cell.length_c   1.000
_cell.angle_alpha   90.00
_cell.angle_beta   90.00
_cell.angle_gamma   90.00
#
_symmetry.space_group_name_H-M   'P 1'
#
loop_
_entity.id
_entity.type
_entity.pdbx_description
1 polymer ?
#
loop_
_entity_poly.entity_id
_entity_poly.type
_entity_poly.pdbx_seq_one_letter_code
_entity_poly.pdbx_strand_id
1 'polypeptide(L)' 'VNLEARTYTCGHYQENGIPCRHVLSSIHHIGHLANTYISDAFSITTLKNTYQSNFNPIILANI' A
#
# COMPACT_ATOMS: atom_id res chain seq x y z
N VAL A 1 -2.56 19.73 -0.56
CA VAL A 1 -2.04 18.36 -0.41
C VAL A 1 -0.89 18.43 0.56
N ASN A 2 -0.93 17.72 1.69
CA ASN A 2 0.22 17.58 2.58
C ASN A 2 0.77 16.16 2.41
N LEU A 3 1.92 16.04 1.75
CA LEU A 3 2.54 14.75 1.42
C LEU A 3 3.13 14.07 2.67
N GLU A 4 3.73 14.84 3.58
CA GLU A 4 4.34 14.32 4.80
C GLU A 4 3.30 13.81 5.79
N ALA A 5 2.25 14.60 6.03
CA ALA A 5 1.12 14.21 6.87
C ALA A 5 0.18 13.20 6.18
N ARG A 6 0.51 12.76 4.95
CA ARG A 6 -0.32 11.87 4.11
C ARG A 6 -1.79 12.30 4.07
N THR A 7 -2.02 13.61 4.12
CA THR A 7 -3.34 14.23 4.22
C THR A 7 -3.64 14.92 2.90
N TYR A 8 -4.54 14.31 2.13
CA TYR A 8 -4.90 14.78 0.80
C TYR A 8 -6.31 15.35 0.81
N THR A 9 -6.51 16.43 0.05
CA THR A 9 -7.83 17.08 -0.08
C THR A 9 -8.88 16.16 -0.70
N CYS A 10 -8.44 15.14 -1.45
CA CYS A 10 -9.30 14.12 -2.05
C CYS A 10 -9.80 13.06 -1.05
N GLY A 11 -9.24 12.94 0.16
CA GLY A 11 -9.59 11.90 1.15
C GLY A 11 -9.23 10.46 0.76
N HIS A 12 -8.93 10.22 -0.52
CA HIS A 12 -8.79 8.89 -1.11
C HIS A 12 -7.70 8.00 -0.48
N TYR A 13 -6.65 8.62 0.07
CA TYR A 13 -5.59 7.87 0.74
C TYR A 13 -5.98 7.40 2.11
N GLN A 14 -6.77 8.18 2.84
CA GLN A 14 -7.31 7.76 4.12
C GLN A 14 -8.24 6.56 3.97
N GLU A 15 -8.92 6.46 2.83
CA GLU A 15 -9.80 5.33 2.50
C GLU A 15 -9.03 4.09 2.02
N ASN A 16 -8.06 4.25 1.10
CA ASN A 16 -7.48 3.12 0.37
C ASN A 16 -5.97 2.93 0.58
N GLY A 17 -5.28 3.84 1.27
CA GLY A 17 -3.83 3.78 1.46
C GLY A 17 -2.99 3.94 0.18
N ILE A 18 -3.60 4.38 -0.93
CA ILE A 18 -2.95 4.57 -2.23
C ILE A 18 -3.09 6.04 -2.66
N PRO A 19 -2.00 6.70 -3.10
CA PRO A 19 -2.05 8.08 -3.57
C PRO A 19 -3.03 8.30 -4.74
N CYS A 20 -3.92 9.29 -4.66
CA CYS A 20 -4.79 9.68 -5.77
C CYS A 20 -3.99 10.35 -6.90
N ARG A 21 -4.55 10.43 -8.12
CA ARG A 21 -3.87 11.03 -9.30
C ARG A 21 -3.26 12.41 -9.02
N HIS A 22 -3.96 13.27 -8.28
CA HIS A 22 -3.47 14.61 -7.91
C HIS A 22 -2.20 14.55 -7.07
N VAL A 23 -2.14 13.58 -6.15
CA VAL A 23 -1.01 13.38 -5.25
C VAL A 23 0.16 12.79 -6.02
N LEU A 24 -0.07 11.82 -6.91
CA LEU A 24 0.97 11.27 -7.79
C LEU A 24 1.63 12.37 -8.64
N SER A 25 0.83 13.32 -9.15
CA SER A 25 1.36 14.48 -9.89
C SER A 25 2.25 15.36 -8.99
N SER A 26 1.83 15.65 -7.75
CA SER A 26 2.67 16.41 -6.80
C SER A 26 3.94 15.68 -6.41
N ILE A 27 3.87 14.37 -6.13
CA ILE A 27 5.03 13.51 -5.81
C ILE A 27 6.03 13.53 -6.97
N HIS A 28 5.53 13.39 -8.20
CA HIS A 28 6.37 13.43 -9.39
C HIS A 28 7.03 14.80 -9.58
N HIS A 29 6.28 15.88 -9.36
CA HIS A 29 6.79 17.25 -9.49
C HIS A 29 7.95 17.54 -8.53
N ILE A 30 7.93 16.98 -7.32
CA ILE A 30 9.02 17.13 -6.34
C ILE A 30 10.13 16.08 -6.48
N GLY A 31 10.09 15.24 -7.51
CA GLY A 31 11.12 14.24 -7.79
C GLY A 31 11.13 13.04 -6.84
N HIS A 32 10.06 12.83 -6.07
CA HIS A 32 9.96 11.68 -5.17
C HIS A 32 9.41 10.45 -5.87
N LEU A 33 9.63 9.27 -5.29
CA LEU A 33 9.09 8.02 -5.78
C LEU A 33 7.69 7.76 -5.18
N ALA A 34 6.74 7.35 -6.01
CA ALA A 34 5.37 7.06 -5.57
C ALA A 34 5.29 5.94 -4.54
N ASN A 35 6.19 4.95 -4.62
CA ASN A 35 6.24 3.81 -3.70
C ASN A 35 6.46 4.23 -2.23
N THR A 36 7.11 5.36 -1.96
CA THR A 36 7.34 5.90 -0.62
C THR A 36 6.04 6.40 0.05
N TYR A 37 5.00 6.64 -0.76
CA TYR A 37 3.72 7.18 -0.32
C TYR A 37 2.60 6.15 -0.32
N ILE A 38 2.85 4.91 -0.77
CA ILE A 38 1.87 3.82 -0.66
C ILE A 38 1.89 3.29 0.78
N SER A 39 0.73 2.90 1.31
CA SER A 39 0.61 2.28 2.63
C SER A 39 1.37 0.94 2.68
N ASP A 40 2.05 0.69 3.81
CA ASP A 40 2.77 -0.58 4.04
C ASP A 40 1.84 -1.80 4.04
N ALA A 41 0.53 -1.61 4.19
CA ALA A 41 -0.48 -2.64 4.02
C ALA A 41 -0.37 -3.39 2.68
N PHE A 42 0.15 -2.72 1.63
CA PHE A 42 0.34 -3.29 0.30
C PHE A 42 1.75 -3.88 0.08
N SER A 43 2.61 -3.88 1.08
CA SER A 43 3.94 -4.47 0.94
C SER A 43 3.88 -6.00 0.97
N ILE A 44 4.78 -6.64 0.22
CA ILE A 44 4.95 -8.11 0.25
C ILE A 44 5.33 -8.58 1.66
N THR A 45 6.08 -7.78 2.42
CA THR A 45 6.44 -8.06 3.80
C THR A 45 5.20 -8.14 4.68
N THR A 46 4.32 -7.13 4.62
CA THR A 46 3.05 -7.13 5.37
C THR A 46 2.17 -8.29 4.94
N LEU A 47 2.07 -8.58 3.63
CA LEU A 47 1.35 -9.75 3.13
C LEU A 47 1.87 -11.05 3.77
N LYS A 48 3.18 -11.30 3.66
CA LYS A 48 3.80 -12.51 4.21
C LYS A 48 3.58 -12.62 5.72
N ASN A 49 3.80 -11.54 6.46
CA ASN A 49 3.65 -11.52 7.91
C ASN A 49 2.20 -11.74 8.34
N THR A 50 1.24 -11.11 7.66
CA THR A 50 -0.20 -11.25 7.94
C THR A 50 -0.67 -12.70 7.78
N TYR A 51 -0.14 -13.39 6.77
CA TYR A 51 -0.57 -14.74 6.40
C TYR A 51 0.38 -15.84 6.86
N GLN A 52 1.48 -15.51 7.54
CA GLN A 52 2.51 -16.44 7.99
C GLN A 52 1.95 -17.58 8.87
N SER A 53 0.89 -17.30 9.65
CA SER A 53 0.30 -18.26 10.58
C SER A 53 -0.94 -19.00 10.04
N ASN A 54 -1.48 -18.61 8.88
CA ASN A 54 -2.83 -19.02 8.47
C ASN A 54 -2.90 -19.91 7.22
N PHE A 55 -1.77 -20.20 6.58
CA PHE A 55 -1.72 -21.14 5.47
C PHE A 55 -0.98 -22.41 5.88
N ASN A 56 -1.71 -23.36 6.44
CA ASN A 56 -1.30 -24.75 6.34
C ASN A 56 -1.63 -25.19 4.90
N PRO A 57 -0.63 -25.56 4.08
CA PRO A 57 -0.92 -26.11 2.76
C PRO A 57 -1.80 -27.35 2.94
N ILE A 58 -2.95 -27.38 2.26
CA ILE A 58 -3.76 -28.59 2.18
C ILE A 58 -2.94 -29.57 1.33
N ILE A 59 -2.23 -30.48 1.99
CA ILE A 59 -1.60 -31.60 1.30
C ILE A 59 -2.74 -32.54 0.90
N LEU A 60 -3.14 -32.47 -0.36
CA LEU A 60 -3.99 -33.47 -1.00
C LEU A 60 -3.15 -34.76 -1.13
N ALA A 61 -2.98 -35.47 -0.03
CA ALA A 61 -2.41 -36.81 -0.05
C ALA A 61 -3.47 -37.77 -0.64
N ASN A 62 -3.23 -38.16 -1.89
CA ASN A 62 -3.85 -39.28 -2.61
C ASN A 62 -5.38 -39.21 -2.81
N ILE A 63 -5.78 -38.75 -4.01
CA ILE A 63 -6.98 -39.24 -4.69
C ILE A 63 -6.55 -40.39 -5.59
#